data_AF-A0A2T2U7F2-F1
#
_entry.id   AF-A0A2T2U7F2-F1
#
_cell.length_a   1.000
_cell.length_b   1.000
_cell.length_c   1.000
_cell.angle_alpha   90.00
_cell.angle_beta   90.00
_cell.angle_gamma   90.00
#
_symmetry.space_group_name_H-M   'P 1'
#
loop_
_entity.id
_entity.type
_entity.pdbx_description
1 polymer ?
#
loop_
_entity_poly.entity_id
_entity_poly.type
_entity_poly.pdbx_seq_one_letter_code
_entity_poly.pdbx_strand_id
1 'polypeptide(L)'
;MRDGGASTPTDSASADARYLRALALLRKARSSTLGLFPRYDAERLRRAERLLRKVTEQTESDSFLHLEALYFLGKTQLAMGQREAARTSLRRVIEGQGRKAGAAREVLRTLEDA
;
A
#
# COMPACT_ATOMS: atom_id res chain seq x y z
N MET A 1 15.16 -22.51 16.44
CA MET A 1 13.77 -22.27 16.91
C MET A 1 13.46 -20.82 16.59
N ARG A 2 12.53 -20.55 15.66
CA ARG A 2 12.06 -19.18 15.39
C ARG A 2 10.79 -19.00 16.21
N ASP A 3 10.88 -18.20 17.26
CA ASP A 3 9.70 -17.79 18.02
C ASP A 3 8.78 -17.02 17.07
N GLY A 4 7.60 -17.59 16.83
CA GLY A 4 6.51 -16.93 16.13
C GLY A 4 6.07 -15.75 16.97
N GLY A 5 6.43 -14.54 16.53
CA GLY A 5 5.97 -13.29 17.13
C GLY A 5 4.47 -13.15 16.93
N ALA A 6 3.70 -13.70 17.88
CA ALA A 6 2.27 -13.46 17.97
C ALA A 6 2.08 -11.94 18.15
N SER A 7 1.67 -11.26 17.07
CA SER A 7 1.27 -9.86 17.14
C SER A 7 0.13 -9.77 18.15
N THR A 8 0.30 -8.97 19.20
CA THR A 8 -0.73 -8.87 20.24
C THR A 8 -2.01 -8.26 19.63
N PRO A 9 -3.21 -8.61 20.14
CA PRO A 9 -4.47 -8.11 19.59
C PRO A 9 -4.54 -6.58 19.54
N THR A 10 -3.86 -5.90 20.47
CA THR A 10 -3.70 -4.44 20.50
C THR A 10 -2.91 -3.92 19.29
N ASP A 11 -1.82 -4.59 18.92
CA ASP A 11 -0.99 -4.20 17.76
C ASP A 11 -1.75 -4.40 16.45
N SER A 12 -2.48 -5.51 16.32
CA SER A 12 -3.35 -5.77 15.18
C SER A 12 -4.44 -4.71 15.03
N ALA A 13 -5.19 -4.41 16.10
CA ALA A 13 -6.21 -3.35 16.09
C ALA A 13 -5.62 -1.97 15.74
N SER A 14 -4.38 -1.72 16.17
CA SER A 14 -3.63 -0.51 15.83
C SER A 14 -3.26 -0.45 14.34
N ALA A 15 -2.83 -1.58 13.76
CA ALA A 15 -2.50 -1.69 12.34
C ALA A 15 -3.74 -1.54 11.45
N ASP A 16 -4.87 -2.17 11.81
CA ASP A 16 -6.15 -2.01 11.11
C ASP A 16 -6.61 -0.55 11.09
N ALA A 17 -6.55 0.14 12.24
CA ALA A 17 -6.91 1.55 12.33
C ALA A 17 -6.01 2.44 11.45
N ARG A 18 -4.70 2.17 11.41
CA ARG A 18 -3.76 2.88 10.52
C ARG A 18 -4.07 2.62 9.06
N TYR A 19 -4.36 1.38 8.69
CA TYR A 19 -4.73 0.99 7.33
C TYR A 19 -5.98 1.72 6.86
N LEU A 20 -7.08 1.66 7.62
CA LEU A 20 -8.33 2.36 7.30
C LEU A 20 -8.13 3.87 7.21
N ARG A 21 -7.32 4.46 8.10
CA ARG A 21 -7.00 5.88 8.05
C ARG A 21 -6.21 6.26 6.79
N ALA A 22 -5.28 5.40 6.34
CA ALA A 22 -4.55 5.61 5.11
C ALA A 22 -5.49 5.58 3.89
N LEU A 23 -6.39 4.61 3.80
CA LEU A 23 -7.37 4.54 2.72
C LEU A 23 -8.29 5.78 2.69
N ALA A 24 -8.72 6.25 3.86
CA ALA A 24 -9.50 7.47 3.96
C ALA A 24 -8.73 8.70 3.47
N LEU A 25 -7.41 8.77 3.72
CA LEU A 25 -6.55 9.84 3.18
C LEU A 25 -6.39 9.73 1.66
N LEU A 26 -6.16 8.53 1.12
CA LEU A 26 -6.03 8.32 -0.34
C LEU A 26 -7.31 8.75 -1.08
N ARG A 27 -8.48 8.40 -0.54
CA ARG A 27 -9.76 8.83 -1.09
C ARG A 27 -9.92 10.35 -1.11
N LYS A 28 -9.43 11.03 -0.06
CA LYS A 28 -9.44 12.51 0.04
C LYS A 28 -8.30 13.18 -0.74
N ALA A 29 -7.25 12.44 -1.10
CA ALA A 29 -6.11 12.97 -1.82
C ALA A 29 -6.46 13.26 -3.28
N ARG A 30 -7.38 12.50 -3.89
CA ARG A 30 -7.84 12.72 -5.26
C ARG A 30 -8.67 14.00 -5.33
N SER A 31 -8.14 15.04 -5.97
CA SER A 31 -8.75 16.38 -6.05
C SER A 31 -9.43 16.69 -7.38
N SER A 32 -9.69 15.68 -8.24
CA SER A 32 -10.22 15.93 -9.57
C SER A 32 -11.67 16.41 -9.55
N THR A 33 -11.88 17.62 -10.06
CA THR A 33 -13.19 18.23 -10.36
C THR A 33 -13.74 17.82 -11.74
N LEU A 34 -12.89 17.37 -12.66
CA LEU A 34 -13.25 17.06 -14.06
C LEU A 34 -12.40 15.90 -14.62
N GLY A 35 -12.74 14.67 -14.23
CA GLY A 35 -12.62 13.39 -14.94
C GLY A 35 -11.31 12.90 -15.57
N LEU A 36 -10.47 13.75 -16.16
CA LEU A 36 -9.50 13.33 -17.18
C LEU A 36 -8.07 13.23 -16.68
N PHE A 37 -7.70 13.97 -15.64
CA PHE A 37 -6.37 13.88 -15.02
C PHE A 37 -6.50 13.98 -13.50
N PRO A 38 -6.36 12.86 -12.75
CA PRO A 38 -6.40 12.91 -11.31
C PRO A 38 -5.21 13.71 -10.80
N ARG A 39 -5.48 14.91 -10.27
CA ARG A 39 -4.55 15.61 -9.39
C ARG A 39 -4.66 15.01 -8.00
N TYR A 40 -3.51 14.90 -7.34
CA TYR A 40 -3.44 14.40 -5.99
C TYR A 40 -2.87 15.48 -5.06
N ASP A 41 -3.47 15.60 -3.88
CA ASP A 41 -2.90 16.34 -2.78
C ASP A 41 -1.66 15.58 -2.25
N ALA A 42 -0.49 16.18 -2.47
CA ALA A 42 0.79 15.59 -2.12
C ALA A 42 0.97 15.39 -0.60
N GLU A 43 0.41 16.26 0.24
CA GLU A 43 0.45 16.11 1.69
C GLU A 43 -0.37 14.92 2.17
N ARG A 44 -1.56 14.72 1.59
CA ARG A 44 -2.41 13.58 1.89
C ARG A 44 -1.79 12.27 1.41
N LEU A 45 -1.14 12.26 0.24
CA LEU A 45 -0.37 11.11 -0.23
C LEU A 45 0.79 10.77 0.71
N ARG A 46 1.61 11.76 1.10
CA ARG A 46 2.72 11.55 2.05
C ARG A 46 2.24 10.99 3.38
N ARG A 47 1.11 11.47 3.90
CA ARG A 47 0.52 10.96 5.15
C ARG A 47 0.01 9.53 5.00
N ALA A 48 -0.65 9.21 3.88
CA ALA A 48 -1.09 7.85 3.60
C ALA A 48 0.09 6.88 3.45
N GLU A 49 1.14 7.28 2.74
CA GLU A 49 2.37 6.51 2.57
C GLU A 49 2.99 6.14 3.92
N ARG A 50 3.16 7.11 4.83
CA ARG A 50 3.71 6.85 6.17
C ARG A 50 2.86 5.89 6.99
N LEU A 51 1.54 5.99 6.89
CA LEU A 51 0.64 5.06 7.60
C LEU A 51 0.73 3.65 7.03
N LEU A 52 0.76 3.50 5.71
CA LEU A 52 0.87 2.20 5.05
C LEU A 52 2.21 1.53 5.34
N ARG A 53 3.33 2.28 5.32
CA ARG A 53 4.64 1.75 5.73
C ARG A 53 4.60 1.19 7.16
N LYS A 54 4.03 1.95 8.11
CA LYS A 54 3.86 1.48 9.49
C LYS A 54 3.01 0.21 9.58
N VAL A 55 1.95 0.08 8.78
CA VAL A 55 1.17 -1.16 8.73
C VAL A 55 2.07 -2.30 8.27
N THR A 56 2.82 -2.14 7.18
CA THR A 56 3.71 -3.20 6.67
C THR A 56 4.83 -3.59 7.65
N GLU A 57 5.27 -2.66 8.51
CA GLU A 57 6.28 -2.90 9.56
C GLU A 57 5.71 -3.62 10.79
N GLN A 58 4.41 -3.48 11.06
CA GLN A 58 3.75 -3.98 12.28
C GLN A 58 2.99 -5.29 12.08
N THR A 59 2.68 -5.65 10.83
CA THR A 59 1.97 -6.87 10.49
C THR A 59 2.94 -7.97 10.10
N GLU A 60 2.61 -9.22 10.42
CA GLU A 60 3.34 -10.39 9.94
C GLU A 60 3.47 -10.38 8.41
N SER A 61 4.66 -10.71 7.90
CA SER A 61 4.92 -10.87 6.47
C SER A 61 3.89 -11.81 5.85
N ASP A 62 3.46 -11.48 4.63
CA ASP A 62 2.48 -12.26 3.85
C ASP A 62 1.10 -12.45 4.49
N SER A 63 0.86 -11.86 5.67
CA SER A 63 -0.49 -11.75 6.20
C SER A 63 -1.38 -10.93 5.28
N PHE A 64 -2.69 -11.15 5.36
CA PHE A 64 -3.66 -10.44 4.53
C PHE A 64 -3.48 -8.91 4.61
N LEU A 65 -3.37 -8.37 5.83
CA LEU A 65 -3.24 -6.93 6.05
C LEU A 65 -1.90 -6.39 5.52
N HIS A 66 -0.81 -7.16 5.67
CA HIS A 66 0.50 -6.80 5.11
C HIS A 66 0.44 -6.65 3.58
N LEU A 67 -0.13 -7.64 2.90
CA LEU A 67 -0.20 -7.67 1.43
C LEU A 67 -1.16 -6.61 0.88
N GLU A 68 -2.28 -6.34 1.55
CA GLU A 68 -3.17 -5.21 1.20
C GLU A 68 -2.45 -3.87 1.38
N ALA A 69 -1.74 -3.68 2.49
CA ALA A 69 -0.99 -2.46 2.76
C ALA A 69 0.11 -2.23 1.72
N LEU A 70 0.87 -3.28 1.35
CA LEU A 70 1.87 -3.22 0.27
C LEU A 70 1.26 -2.83 -1.07
N TYR A 71 0.08 -3.36 -1.42
CA TYR A 71 -0.59 -3.01 -2.67
C TYR A 71 -0.96 -1.53 -2.72
N PHE A 72 -1.58 -1.00 -1.67
CA PHE A 72 -1.92 0.42 -1.61
C PHE A 72 -0.69 1.32 -1.45
N LEU A 73 0.38 0.85 -0.80
CA LEU A 73 1.65 1.55 -0.71
C LEU A 73 2.26 1.70 -2.10
N GLY A 74 2.32 0.63 -2.89
CA GLY A 74 2.78 0.67 -4.28
C GLY A 74 2.01 1.68 -5.13
N LYS A 75 0.67 1.69 -5.04
CA LYS A 75 -0.15 2.68 -5.75
C LYS A 75 0.11 4.12 -5.29
N THR A 76 0.32 4.31 -3.99
CA THR A 76 0.65 5.63 -3.41
C THR A 76 2.00 6.12 -3.93
N GLN A 77 3.00 5.25 -3.94
CA GLN A 77 4.33 5.52 -4.48
C GLN A 77 4.28 5.90 -5.97
N LEU A 78 3.46 5.21 -6.78
CA LEU A 78 3.24 5.58 -8.18
C LEU A 78 2.61 6.98 -8.32
N ALA A 79 1.59 7.28 -7.52
CA ALA A 79 0.96 8.60 -7.53
C ALA A 79 1.95 9.73 -7.12
N MET A 80 3.02 9.38 -6.41
CA MET A 80 4.10 10.27 -6.00
C MET A 80 5.32 10.22 -6.94
N GLY A 81 5.28 9.45 -8.04
CA GLY A 81 6.39 9.31 -8.99
C GLY A 81 7.55 8.40 -8.52
N GLN A 82 7.40 7.70 -7.40
CA GLN A 82 8.42 6.82 -6.82
C GLN A 82 8.39 5.42 -7.47
N ARG A 83 8.76 5.35 -8.75
CA ARG A 83 8.59 4.13 -9.58
C ARG A 83 9.28 2.89 -9.01
N GLU A 84 10.54 2.99 -8.60
CA GLU A 84 11.27 1.82 -8.08
C GLU A 84 10.71 1.31 -6.75
N ALA A 85 10.37 2.22 -5.83
CA ALA A 85 9.74 1.85 -4.57
C ALA A 85 8.38 1.17 -4.81
N ALA A 86 7.61 1.67 -5.77
CA ALA A 86 6.36 1.03 -6.17
C ALA A 86 6.57 -0.36 -6.76
N ARG A 87 7.59 -0.55 -7.61
CA ARG A 87 7.94 -1.85 -8.18
C ARG A 87 8.25 -2.86 -7.08
N THR A 88 9.07 -2.49 -6.10
CA THR A 88 9.39 -3.34 -4.95
C THR A 88 8.14 -3.73 -4.16
N SER A 89 7.29 -2.77 -3.80
CA SER A 89 6.07 -3.03 -3.04
C SER A 89 5.12 -3.98 -3.78
N LEU A 90 4.91 -3.77 -5.09
CA LEU A 90 4.01 -4.57 -5.92
C LEU A 90 4.55 -5.98 -6.18
N ARG A 91 5.86 -6.17 -6.34
CA ARG A 91 6.47 -7.50 -6.47
C ARG A 91 6.22 -8.34 -5.23
N ARG A 92 6.40 -7.77 -4.04
CA ARG A 92 6.11 -8.45 -2.77
C ARG A 92 4.65 -8.90 -2.64
N VAL A 93 3.69 -8.12 -3.17
CA VAL A 93 2.27 -8.53 -3.20
C VAL A 93 2.06 -9.78 -4.07
N ILE A 94 2.78 -9.87 -5.19
CA ILE A 94 2.71 -11.01 -6.12
C ILE A 94 3.38 -12.24 -5.50
N GLU A 95 4.55 -12.06 -4.90
CA GLU A 95 5.31 -13.12 -4.22
C GLU A 95 4.52 -13.74 -3.07
N GLY A 96 3.89 -12.91 -2.23
CA GLY A 96 3.01 -13.35 -1.14
C GLY A 96 1.62 -13.82 -1.60
N GLN A 97 1.35 -13.88 -2.92
CA GLN A 97 0.09 -14.34 -3.50
C GLN A 97 -1.16 -13.65 -2.92
N GLY A 98 -1.04 -12.37 -2.58
CA GLY A 98 -2.15 -11.62 -1.98
C GLY A 98 -3.36 -11.53 -2.91
N ARG A 99 -4.54 -11.21 -2.38
CA ARG A 99 -5.78 -11.08 -3.18
C ARG A 99 -5.65 -10.08 -4.35
N LYS A 100 -4.70 -9.14 -4.26
CA LYS A 100 -4.40 -8.12 -5.27
C LYS A 100 -3.24 -8.49 -6.20
N ALA A 101 -2.68 -9.70 -6.12
CA ALA A 101 -1.53 -10.12 -6.93
C ALA A 101 -1.79 -9.97 -8.45
N GLY A 102 -2.99 -10.33 -8.93
CA GLY A 102 -3.36 -10.13 -10.34
C GLY A 102 -3.30 -8.66 -10.75
N ALA A 103 -3.95 -7.78 -9.98
CA ALA A 103 -3.93 -6.34 -10.23
C ALA A 103 -2.52 -5.73 -10.07
N ALA A 104 -1.71 -6.23 -9.13
CA ALA A 104 -0.32 -5.79 -8.96
C ALA A 104 0.53 -6.16 -10.18
N ARG A 105 0.31 -7.34 -10.76
CA ARG A 105 0.99 -7.79 -11.98
C ARG A 105 0.64 -6.93 -13.18
N GLU A 106 -0.63 -6.58 -13.36
CA GLU A 106 -1.07 -5.67 -14.42
C GLU A 106 -0.40 -4.29 -14.32
N VAL A 107 -0.31 -3.75 -13.10
CA VAL A 107 0.38 -2.49 -12.86
C VAL A 107 1.87 -2.60 -13.18
N LEU A 108 2.56 -3.65 -12.72
CA LEU A 108 3.97 -3.86 -13.02
C LEU A 108 4.24 -3.99 -14.51
N ARG A 109 3.44 -4.76 -15.24
CA ARG A 109 3.56 -4.89 -16.70
C ARG A 109 3.47 -3.53 -17.38
N THR A 110 2.49 -2.70 -16.98
CA THR A 110 2.34 -1.33 -17.49
C THR A 110 3.56 -0.44 -17.22
N LEU A 111 4.31 -0.69 -16.14
CA LEU A 111 5.53 0.05 -15.80
C LEU A 111 6.78 -0.48 -16.50
N GLU A 112 6.75 -1.70 -17.02
CA GLU A 112 7.86 -2.32 -17.77
C GLU A 112 7.75 -1.99 -19.26
N ASP A 113 6.52 -1.80 -19.76
CA ASP A 113 6.23 -1.41 -21.15
C ASP A 113 6.38 0.11 -21.42
N ALA A 114 6.73 0.92 -20.42
CA ALA A 114 6.74 2.40 -20.46
C ALA A 114 8.12 3.03 -20.17
#